data_AF-A0A9P9SU55-F1
#
_entry.id   AF-A0A9P9SU55-F1
#
_cell.length_a   1.000
_cell.length_b   1.000
_cell.length_c   1.000
_cell.angle_alpha   90.00
_cell.angle_beta   90.00
_cell.angle_gamma   90.00
#
_symmetry.space_group_name_H-M   'P 1'
#
loop_
_entity.id
_entity.type
_entity.pdbx_description
1 polymer ?
#
loop_
_entity_poly.entity_id
_entity_poly.type
_entity_poly.pdbx_seq_one_letter_code
_entity_poly.pdbx_strand_id
1 'polypeptide(L)'
;MSSGVEVPGSQRRPGIWSYFSFSGPRRRVSVSLPRNFDPNREDDDPYEKHNRHSRHRSANENGFMTDYKGSSIMNQGQRLRYLKTGGVIAFILLVLYFVAPRDGLTRPGASHSSGGNTAAGGAKAQCTKSYSKDKPLIQYALMIDAGSTGSRIHVYKFNNCGPSPELEDEIFEQTAKREGGSGLSAYGDDAEGAAKSLDVLMDVAVKNVPPEYQECTPVAVKATAGLRKLGELKSNNTLAAVRHRLETAYPFPLVSEEKNGVEVMPGEMEGVYAWITVNYLLGHIGGPDKNPTAAVLDLGGGSTQIIFEPTFPDTPRGGLSTKLAEGDHKYALNFGTRDFDLYQHSYLGYGLMEARNNLHSTIVDSLYQSNKDTGSTAFLKAPIVNPCIAPGMSREVPVQLPKDHPLGQSVTVNMTGPATAAPTQCRGWVEKTLHKSDECKIAPCAFRGVHQPPFEQTFAREAVYLLSYFYDRTQDLGMPETFTLRELQDLANRVCQGESGWDVFTSVPKALDELKGRPEWCLDLNFQYELLRSGYGMPIDREVRIAKKINNRELGWCLGASLPLLEANSGWQCKIKQIQ
;
A
#
# COMPACT_ATOMS: atom_id res chain seq x y z
N MET A 1 49.70 25.75 36.69
CA MET A 1 50.05 24.45 37.31
C MET A 1 48.90 23.51 37.00
N SER A 2 48.98 22.40 36.27
CA SER A 2 50.05 21.68 35.59
C SER A 2 49.38 20.85 34.47
N SER A 3 49.96 20.88 33.27
CA SER A 3 50.21 19.78 32.29
C SER A 3 49.11 18.71 32.10
N GLY A 4 48.58 18.38 30.91
CA GLY A 4 49.20 18.19 29.59
C GLY A 4 49.23 16.69 29.23
N VAL A 5 48.89 16.35 27.97
CA VAL A 5 49.28 15.15 27.15
C VAL A 5 48.10 14.44 26.45
N GLU A 6 48.07 14.57 25.12
CA GLU A 6 47.50 13.61 24.17
C GLU A 6 48.49 12.44 23.92
N VAL A 7 48.02 11.20 23.78
CA VAL A 7 48.67 10.14 22.97
C VAL A 7 47.60 9.21 22.35
N PRO A 8 47.73 8.83 21.06
CA PRO A 8 46.81 7.97 20.32
C PRO A 8 47.14 6.46 20.39
N GLY A 9 46.14 5.62 20.11
CA GLY A 9 46.32 4.23 19.69
C GLY A 9 45.69 3.18 20.62
N SER A 10 44.66 2.47 20.14
CA SER A 10 44.32 1.15 20.68
C SER A 10 44.08 0.15 19.55
N GLN A 11 45.09 -0.68 19.31
CA GLN A 11 44.94 -1.99 18.69
C GLN A 11 44.10 -2.86 19.63
N ARG A 12 42.95 -3.37 19.17
CA ARG A 12 42.26 -4.48 19.84
C ARG A 12 42.69 -5.80 19.22
N ARG A 13 43.26 -6.67 20.07
CA ARG A 13 43.53 -8.07 19.79
C ARG A 13 42.21 -8.85 19.59
N PRO A 14 42.19 -9.88 18.73
CA PRO A 14 41.02 -10.73 18.52
C PRO A 14 40.83 -11.73 19.67
N GLY A 15 39.58 -11.92 20.06
CA GLY A 15 39.15 -12.85 21.11
C GLY A 15 39.08 -14.30 20.63
N ILE A 16 39.23 -15.19 21.61
CA ILE A 16 39.50 -16.63 21.53
C ILE A 16 38.31 -17.41 20.96
N TRP A 17 38.20 -17.51 19.63
CA TRP A 17 37.49 -18.59 18.91
C TRP A 17 38.09 -18.88 17.53
N SER A 18 39.31 -18.39 17.25
CA SER A 18 39.98 -18.52 15.97
C SER A 18 40.90 -19.75 15.90
N TYR A 19 40.41 -20.95 16.22
CA TYR A 19 41.16 -22.20 15.97
C TYR A 19 40.24 -23.43 15.86
N PHE A 20 39.33 -23.48 14.88
CA PHE A 20 38.83 -24.76 14.36
C PHE A 20 38.49 -24.63 12.87
N SER A 21 39.22 -25.39 12.05
CA SER A 21 39.00 -25.55 10.62
C SER A 21 38.56 -26.99 10.35
N PHE A 22 37.38 -27.18 9.78
CA PHE A 22 36.98 -28.42 9.11
C PHE A 22 36.35 -28.11 7.74
N SER A 23 36.82 -28.87 6.76
CA SER A 23 36.64 -28.75 5.31
C SER A 23 35.29 -29.27 4.81
N GLY A 24 34.69 -28.54 3.85
CA GLY A 24 33.52 -28.97 3.04
C GLY A 24 33.47 -28.19 1.71
N PRO A 25 32.84 -28.73 0.65
CA PRO A 25 33.34 -28.62 -0.72
C PRO A 25 33.03 -27.31 -1.46
N ARG A 26 33.99 -26.91 -2.30
CA ARG A 26 33.98 -25.75 -3.21
C ARG A 26 32.83 -25.83 -4.22
N ARG A 27 31.89 -24.86 -4.19
CA ARG A 27 31.07 -24.50 -5.37
C ARG A 27 31.89 -23.59 -6.28
N ARG A 28 32.06 -24.01 -7.54
CA ARG A 28 32.60 -23.16 -8.62
C ARG A 28 31.56 -22.10 -8.96
N VAL A 29 31.98 -20.83 -8.93
CA VAL A 29 31.28 -19.71 -9.58
C VAL A 29 32.03 -19.46 -10.88
N SER A 30 31.36 -19.66 -12.01
CA SER A 30 31.86 -19.32 -13.34
C SER A 30 31.67 -17.83 -13.59
N VAL A 31 32.76 -17.10 -13.77
CA VAL A 31 32.78 -15.72 -14.24
C VAL A 31 32.91 -15.75 -15.76
N SER A 32 31.92 -15.24 -16.48
CA SER A 32 31.99 -15.03 -17.92
C SER A 32 32.68 -13.70 -18.21
N LEU A 33 33.84 -13.75 -18.87
CA LEU A 33 34.51 -12.58 -19.45
C LEU A 33 33.94 -12.27 -20.85
N PRO A 34 33.88 -10.99 -21.26
CA PRO A 34 33.35 -10.60 -22.56
C PRO A 34 34.32 -10.96 -23.69
N ARG A 35 33.81 -11.61 -24.76
CA ARG A 35 34.55 -11.84 -26.00
C ARG A 35 34.24 -10.74 -27.00
N ASN A 36 35.28 -10.00 -27.41
CA ASN A 36 35.29 -9.22 -28.63
C ASN A 36 35.17 -10.17 -29.83
N PHE A 37 34.26 -9.86 -30.73
CA PHE A 37 33.99 -10.62 -31.95
C PHE A 37 34.85 -10.05 -33.08
N ASP A 38 35.78 -10.85 -33.61
CA ASP A 38 36.55 -10.55 -34.82
C ASP A 38 36.13 -11.55 -35.92
N PRO A 39 35.60 -11.12 -37.08
CA PRO A 39 34.95 -12.03 -38.03
C PRO A 39 35.88 -12.84 -38.94
N ASN A 40 37.22 -12.73 -38.83
CA ASN A 40 38.14 -13.30 -39.84
C ASN A 40 39.25 -14.20 -39.30
N ARG A 41 38.97 -15.07 -38.33
CA ARG A 41 39.97 -16.04 -37.86
C ARG A 41 39.46 -17.48 -37.94
N GLU A 42 39.93 -18.17 -38.98
CA GLU A 42 39.92 -19.63 -39.10
C GLU A 42 41.00 -20.20 -38.18
N ASP A 43 40.60 -21.01 -37.19
CA ASP A 43 41.50 -21.89 -36.45
C ASP A 43 40.79 -23.25 -36.35
N ASP A 44 41.23 -24.21 -37.18
CA ASP A 44 40.77 -25.60 -37.27
C ASP A 44 41.10 -26.38 -35.97
N ASP A 45 40.10 -27.07 -35.40
CA ASP A 45 40.28 -28.05 -34.32
C ASP A 45 40.51 -29.45 -34.93
N PRO A 46 41.69 -30.07 -34.75
CA PRO A 46 42.02 -31.36 -35.36
C PRO A 46 41.36 -32.58 -34.68
N TYR A 47 40.35 -32.42 -33.81
CA TYR A 47 39.66 -33.54 -33.15
C TYR A 47 38.13 -33.60 -33.30
N GLU A 48 37.53 -32.85 -34.23
CA GLU A 48 36.08 -32.89 -34.46
C GLU A 48 35.64 -34.09 -35.34
N LYS A 49 34.86 -35.03 -34.79
CA LYS A 49 34.31 -36.19 -35.52
C LYS A 49 33.00 -35.84 -36.23
N HIS A 50 32.90 -36.27 -37.50
CA HIS A 50 31.82 -35.97 -38.44
C HIS A 50 30.40 -36.43 -38.00
N ASN A 51 29.42 -35.60 -38.39
CA ASN A 51 27.97 -35.89 -38.54
C ASN A 51 27.05 -35.83 -37.30
N ARG A 52 26.97 -34.68 -36.60
CA ARG A 52 25.92 -34.44 -35.59
C ARG A 52 24.78 -33.50 -35.98
N HIS A 53 24.63 -33.13 -37.26
CA HIS A 53 23.43 -32.41 -37.69
C HIS A 53 22.91 -32.88 -39.04
N SER A 54 21.84 -33.68 -39.03
CA SER A 54 20.79 -33.60 -40.05
C SER A 54 19.43 -33.83 -39.41
N ARG A 55 18.53 -32.88 -39.69
CA ARG A 55 17.10 -32.84 -39.31
C ARG A 55 16.31 -33.80 -40.20
N HIS A 56 15.22 -34.39 -39.70
CA HIS A 56 13.88 -34.20 -40.28
C HIS A 56 12.75 -34.93 -39.50
N ARG A 57 11.60 -34.25 -39.43
CA ARG A 57 10.27 -34.72 -39.01
C ARG A 57 9.67 -35.71 -40.03
N SER A 58 8.90 -36.72 -39.59
CA SER A 58 7.56 -37.04 -40.12
C SER A 58 6.86 -38.17 -39.33
N ALA A 59 5.54 -38.23 -39.52
CA ALA A 59 4.43 -38.88 -38.84
C ALA A 59 4.32 -40.42 -38.85
N ASN A 60 3.57 -40.89 -37.84
CA ASN A 60 2.56 -41.96 -37.76
C ASN A 60 2.85 -43.48 -37.85
N GLU A 61 2.21 -44.14 -36.86
CA GLU A 61 1.45 -45.40 -36.85
C GLU A 61 2.09 -46.80 -36.82
N ASN A 62 1.72 -47.51 -35.74
CA ASN A 62 1.41 -48.94 -35.58
C ASN A 62 2.45 -50.02 -35.95
N GLY A 63 2.83 -50.83 -34.96
CA GLY A 63 3.48 -52.13 -35.20
C GLY A 63 4.05 -52.79 -33.95
N PHE A 64 3.29 -53.72 -33.39
CA PHE A 64 3.56 -54.54 -32.21
C PHE A 64 4.61 -55.64 -32.50
N MET A 65 5.42 -55.98 -31.48
CA MET A 65 6.29 -57.16 -31.28
C MET A 65 6.70 -58.04 -32.48
N THR A 66 8.00 -58.27 -32.70
CA THR A 66 8.70 -59.55 -32.36
C THR A 66 10.17 -59.59 -32.84
N ASP A 67 10.96 -60.32 -32.04
CA ASP A 67 12.26 -60.98 -32.30
C ASP A 67 13.55 -60.16 -32.56
N TYR A 68 14.51 -60.29 -31.64
CA TYR A 68 15.53 -61.35 -31.76
C TYR A 68 16.28 -61.62 -30.45
N LYS A 69 16.42 -62.92 -30.14
CA LYS A 69 17.26 -63.55 -29.13
C LYS A 69 18.74 -63.20 -29.29
N GLY A 70 19.46 -63.10 -28.18
CA GLY A 70 20.93 -63.12 -28.15
C GLY A 70 21.48 -63.23 -26.74
N SER A 71 21.78 -64.45 -26.31
CA SER A 71 22.31 -64.84 -25.01
C SER A 71 23.66 -64.19 -24.65
N SER A 72 23.76 -63.56 -23.48
CA SER A 72 25.03 -63.36 -22.77
C SER A 72 24.93 -63.92 -21.35
N ILE A 73 25.75 -64.93 -21.07
CA ILE A 73 25.86 -65.63 -19.80
C ILE A 73 26.36 -64.65 -18.73
N MET A 74 25.48 -64.25 -17.80
CA MET A 74 25.86 -63.43 -16.63
C MET A 74 26.67 -64.25 -15.61
N ASN A 75 27.78 -63.67 -15.15
CA ASN A 75 28.70 -64.26 -14.17
C ASN A 75 28.02 -64.45 -12.79
N GLN A 76 28.30 -65.58 -12.11
CA GLN A 76 27.59 -66.04 -10.91
C GLN A 76 27.57 -65.01 -9.75
N GLY A 77 28.59 -64.16 -9.64
CA GLY A 77 28.67 -63.12 -8.59
C GLY A 77 27.65 -61.97 -8.73
N GLN A 78 27.18 -61.66 -9.94
CA GLN A 78 26.14 -60.64 -10.15
C GLN A 78 24.74 -61.18 -9.85
N ARG A 79 24.47 -62.45 -10.19
CA ARG A 79 23.16 -63.09 -9.91
C ARG A 79 22.85 -63.13 -8.41
N LEU A 80 23.85 -63.40 -7.58
CA LEU A 80 23.65 -63.45 -6.12
C LEU A 80 23.39 -62.06 -5.51
N ARG A 81 23.90 -60.98 -6.10
CA ARG A 81 23.61 -59.60 -5.64
C ARG A 81 22.18 -59.20 -6.01
N TYR A 82 21.73 -59.47 -7.24
CA TYR A 82 20.35 -59.18 -7.64
C TYR A 82 19.31 -60.01 -6.88
N LEU A 83 19.59 -61.27 -6.56
CA LEU A 83 18.72 -62.09 -5.71
C LEU A 83 18.64 -61.58 -4.27
N LYS A 84 19.75 -61.12 -3.69
CA LYS A 84 19.74 -60.53 -2.34
C LYS A 84 19.03 -59.18 -2.30
N THR A 85 19.30 -58.29 -3.25
CA THR A 85 18.64 -56.99 -3.33
C THR A 85 17.15 -57.13 -3.64
N GLY A 86 16.79 -58.05 -4.56
CA GLY A 86 15.38 -58.37 -4.85
C GLY A 86 14.65 -58.98 -3.65
N GLY A 87 15.32 -59.87 -2.91
CA GLY A 87 14.77 -60.45 -1.68
C GLY A 87 14.52 -59.42 -0.58
N VAL A 88 15.43 -58.46 -0.41
CA VAL A 88 15.27 -57.36 0.57
C VAL A 88 14.14 -56.42 0.16
N ILE A 89 14.02 -56.06 -1.12
CA ILE A 89 12.93 -55.20 -1.60
C ILE A 89 11.57 -55.91 -1.46
N ALA A 90 11.51 -57.19 -1.84
CA ALA A 90 10.29 -57.98 -1.68
C ALA A 90 9.88 -58.10 -0.20
N PHE A 91 10.84 -58.30 0.69
CA PHE A 91 10.58 -58.35 2.13
C PHE A 91 10.06 -57.01 2.68
N ILE A 92 10.65 -55.88 2.27
CA ILE A 92 10.19 -54.53 2.67
C ILE A 92 8.76 -54.28 2.17
N LEU A 93 8.44 -54.64 0.92
CA LEU A 93 7.09 -54.48 0.37
C LEU A 93 6.08 -55.40 1.09
N LEU A 94 6.49 -56.60 1.49
CA LEU A 94 5.64 -57.54 2.21
C LEU A 94 5.39 -57.07 3.64
N VAL A 95 6.40 -56.52 4.31
CA VAL A 95 6.25 -55.88 5.63
C VAL A 95 5.33 -54.65 5.52
N LEU A 96 5.49 -53.79 4.52
CA LEU A 96 4.57 -52.66 4.29
C LEU A 96 3.13 -53.12 4.02
N TYR A 97 2.94 -54.21 3.29
CA TYR A 97 1.60 -54.75 2.99
C TYR A 97 0.90 -55.36 4.22
N PHE A 98 1.66 -55.92 5.16
CA PHE A 98 1.11 -56.56 6.37
C PHE A 98 1.09 -55.65 7.60
N VAL A 99 1.93 -54.60 7.64
CA VAL A 99 2.01 -53.65 8.77
C VAL A 99 1.27 -52.34 8.48
N ALA A 100 0.99 -52.00 7.21
CA ALA A 100 0.08 -50.90 6.92
C ALA A 100 -1.34 -51.25 7.39
N PRO A 101 -1.98 -50.41 8.22
CA PRO A 101 -3.28 -50.71 8.80
C PRO A 101 -4.32 -50.95 7.70
N ARG A 102 -4.97 -52.12 7.73
CA ARG A 102 -6.14 -52.46 6.91
C ARG A 102 -7.42 -52.04 7.62
N ASP A 103 -7.43 -50.84 8.18
CA ASP A 103 -8.63 -50.22 8.71
C ASP A 103 -9.13 -49.18 7.71
N GLY A 104 -10.39 -49.35 7.34
CA GLY A 104 -11.05 -48.63 6.27
C GLY A 104 -10.92 -47.12 6.40
N LEU A 105 -10.51 -46.48 5.31
CA LEU A 105 -10.87 -45.10 5.02
C LEU A 105 -12.36 -45.02 4.68
N THR A 106 -13.22 -45.36 5.65
CA THR A 106 -14.44 -44.59 5.82
C THR A 106 -14.00 -43.20 6.25
N ARG A 107 -13.87 -42.30 5.26
CA ARG A 107 -13.95 -40.86 5.52
C ARG A 107 -15.21 -40.66 6.38
N PRO A 108 -15.12 -40.07 7.58
CA PRO A 108 -16.30 -39.48 8.20
C PRO A 108 -16.83 -38.49 7.15
N GLY A 109 -18.09 -38.65 6.77
CA GLY A 109 -18.73 -37.82 5.76
C GLY A 109 -18.69 -36.35 6.17
N ALA A 110 -17.66 -35.64 5.73
CA ALA A 110 -17.85 -34.28 5.29
C ALA A 110 -18.71 -34.38 4.03
N SER A 111 -19.99 -34.05 4.15
CA SER A 111 -20.82 -33.76 2.99
C SER A 111 -20.20 -32.57 2.27
N HIS A 112 -19.26 -32.79 1.36
CA HIS A 112 -18.95 -31.80 0.33
C HIS A 112 -19.84 -32.10 -0.84
N SER A 113 -21.06 -31.60 -0.71
CA SER A 113 -22.07 -31.63 -1.73
C SER A 113 -21.54 -31.03 -3.03
N SER A 114 -21.73 -31.75 -4.12
CA SER A 114 -21.45 -31.33 -5.47
C SER A 114 -22.31 -30.14 -5.89
N GLY A 115 -21.75 -28.93 -5.74
CA GLY A 115 -22.08 -27.75 -6.53
C GLY A 115 -22.60 -26.55 -5.73
N GLY A 116 -21.92 -25.40 -5.85
CA GLY A 116 -22.43 -24.08 -5.48
C GLY A 116 -23.37 -23.48 -6.54
N ASN A 117 -23.73 -22.21 -6.35
CA ASN A 117 -24.63 -21.45 -7.22
C ASN A 117 -23.99 -21.16 -8.58
N THR A 118 -24.82 -21.05 -9.62
CA THR A 118 -24.43 -20.61 -10.97
C THR A 118 -24.64 -19.10 -11.14
N ALA A 119 -24.11 -18.52 -12.22
CA ALA A 119 -24.36 -17.12 -12.55
C ALA A 119 -25.86 -16.89 -12.85
N ALA A 120 -26.39 -15.75 -12.41
CA ALA A 120 -27.72 -15.28 -12.78
C ALA A 120 -27.70 -14.73 -14.22
N GLY A 121 -28.85 -14.75 -14.89
CA GLY A 121 -29.03 -14.12 -16.21
C GLY A 121 -28.17 -14.68 -17.35
N GLY A 122 -27.47 -15.81 -17.16
CA GLY A 122 -26.51 -16.33 -18.15
C GLY A 122 -25.21 -15.52 -18.24
N ALA A 123 -24.91 -14.71 -17.22
CA ALA A 123 -23.70 -13.90 -17.19
C ALA A 123 -22.43 -14.77 -17.27
N LYS A 124 -21.44 -14.30 -18.04
CA LYS A 124 -20.13 -14.95 -18.14
C LYS A 124 -19.38 -14.81 -16.81
N ALA A 125 -19.03 -15.94 -16.20
CA ALA A 125 -18.29 -16.05 -14.96
C ALA A 125 -16.96 -16.79 -15.18
N GLN A 126 -15.97 -16.57 -14.30
CA GLN A 126 -14.66 -17.23 -14.37
C GLN A 126 -14.73 -18.74 -14.09
N CYS A 127 -15.70 -19.19 -13.31
CA CYS A 127 -15.99 -20.60 -13.07
C CYS A 127 -17.49 -20.89 -13.24
N THR A 128 -17.88 -22.16 -13.21
CA THR A 128 -19.28 -22.56 -13.46
C THR A 128 -20.14 -22.56 -12.21
N LYS A 129 -19.55 -22.75 -11.02
CA LYS A 129 -20.24 -22.81 -9.73
C LYS A 129 -19.43 -22.11 -8.66
N SER A 130 -20.11 -21.48 -7.70
CA SER A 130 -19.46 -20.90 -6.54
C SER A 130 -18.80 -21.97 -5.65
N TYR A 131 -17.81 -21.55 -4.88
CA TYR A 131 -17.09 -22.37 -3.91
C TYR A 131 -18.00 -22.84 -2.77
N SER A 132 -18.89 -21.96 -2.28
CA SER A 132 -19.91 -22.28 -1.28
C SER A 132 -21.32 -22.10 -1.83
N LYS A 133 -22.25 -22.95 -1.39
CA LYS A 133 -23.69 -22.85 -1.68
C LYS A 133 -24.35 -21.61 -1.08
N ASP A 134 -23.74 -21.04 -0.05
CA ASP A 134 -24.30 -19.88 0.66
C ASP A 134 -23.92 -18.56 -0.02
N LYS A 135 -23.04 -18.59 -1.02
CA LYS A 135 -22.60 -17.42 -1.77
C LYS A 135 -23.03 -17.52 -3.24
N PRO A 136 -23.55 -16.45 -3.85
CA PRO A 136 -23.81 -16.42 -5.28
C PRO A 136 -22.48 -16.45 -6.06
N LEU A 137 -22.49 -16.91 -7.31
CA LEU A 137 -21.26 -17.02 -8.11
C LEU A 137 -20.64 -15.65 -8.44
N ILE A 138 -21.48 -14.67 -8.76
CA ILE A 138 -21.09 -13.29 -9.04
C ILE A 138 -21.73 -12.38 -8.00
N GLN A 139 -20.97 -11.44 -7.46
CA GLN A 139 -21.46 -10.36 -6.61
C GLN A 139 -20.94 -9.03 -7.13
N TYR A 140 -21.70 -7.96 -6.91
CA TYR A 140 -21.23 -6.60 -7.08
C TYR A 140 -21.28 -5.87 -5.75
N ALA A 141 -20.45 -4.85 -5.60
CA ALA A 141 -20.52 -3.92 -4.47
C ALA A 141 -20.19 -2.51 -4.95
N LEU A 142 -20.90 -1.53 -4.41
CA LEU A 142 -20.71 -0.11 -4.72
C LEU A 142 -20.15 0.61 -3.49
N MET A 143 -19.05 1.33 -3.70
CA MET A 143 -18.45 2.18 -2.66
C MET A 143 -18.33 3.60 -3.19
N ILE A 144 -18.91 4.55 -2.46
CA ILE A 144 -18.73 5.98 -2.73
C ILE A 144 -17.74 6.54 -1.72
N ASP A 145 -16.59 6.99 -2.22
CA ASP A 145 -15.64 7.83 -1.49
C ASP A 145 -16.06 9.29 -1.62
N ALA A 146 -16.57 9.86 -0.52
CA ALA A 146 -16.86 11.28 -0.43
C ALA A 146 -15.65 12.06 0.12
N GLY A 147 -14.70 12.31 -0.79
CA GLY A 147 -13.51 13.12 -0.56
C GLY A 147 -13.81 14.62 -0.42
N SER A 148 -12.85 15.38 0.13
CA SER A 148 -12.98 16.84 0.27
C SER A 148 -12.93 17.60 -1.05
N THR A 149 -12.12 17.12 -2.02
CA THR A 149 -11.93 17.76 -3.32
C THR A 149 -12.90 17.27 -4.38
N GLY A 150 -13.57 16.15 -4.13
CA GLY A 150 -14.51 15.49 -5.03
C GLY A 150 -14.95 14.14 -4.49
N SER A 151 -16.09 13.65 -4.98
CA SER A 151 -16.58 12.29 -4.70
C SER A 151 -16.21 11.33 -5.84
N ARG A 152 -16.03 10.05 -5.53
CA ARG A 152 -15.79 8.95 -6.49
C ARG A 152 -16.70 7.76 -6.22
N ILE A 153 -16.98 6.98 -7.25
CA ILE A 153 -17.64 5.67 -7.11
C ILE A 153 -16.73 4.57 -7.64
N HIS A 154 -16.73 3.47 -6.91
CA HIS A 154 -16.16 2.20 -7.35
C HIS A 154 -17.31 1.20 -7.52
N VAL A 155 -17.45 0.66 -8.72
CA VAL A 155 -18.35 -0.44 -9.04
C VAL A 155 -17.50 -1.69 -9.17
N TYR A 156 -17.49 -2.52 -8.12
CA TYR A 156 -16.70 -3.74 -8.11
C TYR A 156 -17.54 -4.94 -8.54
N LYS A 157 -16.93 -5.81 -9.36
CA LYS A 157 -17.46 -7.12 -9.73
C LYS A 157 -16.56 -8.20 -9.13
N PHE A 158 -17.13 -9.09 -8.33
CA PHE A 158 -16.43 -10.20 -7.71
C PHE A 158 -16.95 -11.54 -8.19
N ASN A 159 -16.11 -12.56 -8.12
CA ASN A 159 -16.51 -13.96 -8.21
C ASN A 159 -16.19 -14.72 -6.93
N ASN A 160 -16.99 -15.74 -6.64
CA ASN A 160 -16.78 -16.66 -5.53
C ASN A 160 -16.30 -18.03 -6.01
N CYS A 161 -15.35 -18.07 -6.95
CA CYS A 161 -14.78 -19.33 -7.42
C CYS A 161 -13.86 -19.99 -6.40
N GLY A 162 -13.22 -19.19 -5.55
CA GLY A 162 -12.34 -19.62 -4.47
C GLY A 162 -12.96 -19.47 -3.07
N PRO A 163 -12.18 -19.79 -2.02
CA PRO A 163 -12.61 -19.65 -0.63
C PRO A 163 -12.83 -18.19 -0.20
N SER A 164 -12.20 -17.24 -0.89
CA SER A 164 -12.40 -15.80 -0.71
C SER A 164 -12.90 -15.16 -2.02
N PRO A 165 -13.69 -14.08 -1.95
CA PRO A 165 -14.11 -13.38 -3.16
C PRO A 165 -12.92 -12.84 -3.94
N GLU A 166 -12.91 -13.06 -5.25
CA GLU A 166 -11.88 -12.59 -6.18
C GLU A 166 -12.42 -11.43 -7.03
N LEU A 167 -11.69 -10.32 -7.07
CA LEU A 167 -12.05 -9.14 -7.84
C LEU A 167 -11.85 -9.41 -9.33
N GLU A 168 -12.96 -9.47 -10.08
CA GLU A 168 -12.95 -9.64 -11.53
C GLU A 168 -12.82 -8.31 -12.27
N ASP A 169 -13.55 -7.29 -11.81
CA ASP A 169 -13.59 -5.99 -12.47
C ASP A 169 -13.86 -4.82 -11.54
N GLU A 170 -13.43 -3.64 -11.95
CA GLU A 170 -13.63 -2.37 -11.27
C GLU A 170 -13.91 -1.30 -12.31
N ILE A 171 -15.01 -0.58 -12.11
CA ILE A 171 -15.30 0.66 -12.83
C ILE A 171 -15.18 1.80 -11.83
N PHE A 172 -14.37 2.77 -12.19
CA PHE A 172 -14.07 3.94 -11.38
C PHE A 172 -14.50 5.21 -12.11
N GLU A 173 -15.27 6.05 -11.44
CA GLU A 173 -15.64 7.38 -11.92
C GLU A 173 -15.50 8.42 -10.79
N GLN A 174 -15.14 9.65 -11.14
CA GLN A 174 -15.03 10.75 -10.18
C GLN A 174 -15.79 11.99 -10.65
N THR A 175 -16.31 12.75 -9.70
CA THR A 175 -16.92 14.05 -9.99
C THR A 175 -15.94 15.00 -10.68
N ALA A 176 -16.43 15.80 -11.61
CA ALA A 176 -15.63 16.81 -12.29
C ALA A 176 -15.10 17.85 -11.30
N LYS A 177 -13.81 18.19 -11.42
CA LYS A 177 -13.16 19.20 -10.57
C LYS A 177 -13.82 20.56 -10.77
N ARG A 178 -14.05 21.28 -9.68
CA ARG A 178 -14.61 22.65 -9.67
C ARG A 178 -13.81 23.53 -8.72
N GLU A 179 -13.79 24.82 -9.01
CA GLU A 179 -13.28 25.82 -8.07
C GLU A 179 -14.13 25.80 -6.79
N GLY A 180 -13.49 25.76 -5.63
CA GLY A 180 -14.18 25.49 -4.34
C GLY A 180 -14.37 24.00 -4.00
N GLY A 181 -14.03 23.08 -4.90
CA GLY A 181 -14.15 21.62 -4.71
C GLY A 181 -15.49 21.06 -5.19
N SER A 182 -15.52 19.75 -5.49
CA SER A 182 -16.74 19.03 -5.88
C SER A 182 -17.19 17.97 -4.86
N GLY A 183 -16.54 17.91 -3.70
CA GLY A 183 -16.88 16.99 -2.62
C GLY A 183 -18.14 17.41 -1.87
N LEU A 184 -18.69 16.52 -1.04
CA LEU A 184 -19.88 16.80 -0.23
C LEU A 184 -19.71 18.05 0.65
N SER A 185 -18.49 18.31 1.13
CA SER A 185 -18.21 19.47 1.96
C SER A 185 -18.32 20.82 1.25
N ALA A 186 -18.31 20.85 -0.09
CA ALA A 186 -18.36 22.08 -0.87
C ALA A 186 -19.76 22.75 -0.88
N TYR A 187 -20.79 22.01 -0.48
CA TYR A 187 -22.18 22.47 -0.52
C TYR A 187 -22.62 23.19 0.76
N GLY A 188 -21.80 23.17 1.82
CA GLY A 188 -22.04 23.91 3.05
C GLY A 188 -23.37 23.55 3.72
N ASP A 189 -24.35 24.45 3.61
CA ASP A 189 -25.70 24.29 4.19
C ASP A 189 -26.70 23.62 3.23
N ASP A 190 -26.35 23.41 1.95
CA ASP A 190 -27.20 22.75 0.95
C ASP A 190 -27.01 21.23 0.93
N ALA A 191 -27.58 20.55 1.93
CA ALA A 191 -27.51 19.09 2.07
C ALA A 191 -28.15 18.34 0.87
N GLU A 192 -29.22 18.87 0.29
CA GLU A 192 -29.89 18.27 -0.88
C GLU A 192 -29.05 18.41 -2.15
N GLY A 193 -28.41 19.56 -2.35
CA GLY A 193 -27.43 19.77 -3.42
C GLY A 193 -26.23 18.82 -3.29
N ALA A 194 -25.74 18.62 -2.06
CA ALA A 194 -24.68 17.65 -1.78
C ALA A 194 -25.09 16.23 -2.17
N ALA A 195 -26.30 15.79 -1.81
CA ALA A 195 -26.82 14.48 -2.18
C ALA A 195 -26.98 14.34 -3.71
N LYS A 196 -27.56 15.34 -4.38
CA LYS A 196 -27.70 15.40 -5.86
C LYS A 196 -26.36 15.32 -6.59
N SER A 197 -25.29 15.83 -5.99
CA SER A 197 -23.96 15.77 -6.61
C SER A 197 -23.47 14.34 -6.89
N LEU A 198 -24.02 13.34 -6.19
CA LEU A 198 -23.66 11.93 -6.37
C LEU A 198 -24.42 11.26 -7.51
N ASP A 199 -25.41 11.90 -8.13
CA ASP A 199 -26.23 11.28 -9.18
C ASP A 199 -25.40 10.82 -10.37
N VAL A 200 -24.48 11.67 -10.81
CA VAL A 200 -23.58 11.36 -11.94
C VAL A 200 -22.75 10.11 -11.70
N LEU A 201 -22.48 9.78 -10.43
CA LEU A 201 -21.76 8.58 -10.03
C LEU A 201 -22.70 7.36 -9.97
N MET A 202 -23.91 7.55 -9.42
CA MET A 202 -24.90 6.48 -9.35
C MET A 202 -25.42 6.07 -10.73
N ASP A 203 -25.51 7.00 -11.68
CA ASP A 203 -25.81 6.71 -13.08
C ASP A 203 -24.78 5.76 -13.70
N VAL A 204 -23.50 5.89 -13.33
CA VAL A 204 -22.44 4.94 -13.72
C VAL A 204 -22.69 3.56 -13.12
N ALA A 205 -23.11 3.48 -11.85
CA ALA A 205 -23.46 2.19 -11.25
C ALA A 205 -24.65 1.52 -11.95
N VAL A 206 -25.74 2.25 -12.19
CA VAL A 206 -26.94 1.73 -12.90
C VAL A 206 -26.58 1.25 -14.30
N LYS A 207 -25.73 1.99 -15.01
CA LYS A 207 -25.28 1.63 -16.36
C LYS A 207 -24.47 0.33 -16.40
N ASN A 208 -23.67 0.06 -15.38
CA ASN A 208 -22.67 -0.99 -15.42
C ASN A 208 -23.00 -2.25 -14.59
N VAL A 209 -23.93 -2.16 -13.65
CA VAL A 209 -24.47 -3.33 -12.94
C VAL A 209 -25.68 -3.87 -13.71
N PRO A 210 -25.68 -5.14 -14.18
CA PRO A 210 -26.82 -5.68 -14.91
C PRO A 210 -28.10 -5.70 -14.07
N PRO A 211 -29.29 -5.48 -14.66
CA PRO A 211 -30.56 -5.36 -13.93
C PRO A 211 -30.83 -6.49 -12.93
N GLU A 212 -30.50 -7.73 -13.28
CA GLU A 212 -30.67 -8.92 -12.44
C GLU A 212 -29.79 -8.93 -11.18
N TYR A 213 -28.75 -8.09 -11.12
CA TYR A 213 -27.87 -7.95 -9.96
C TYR A 213 -28.14 -6.67 -9.15
N GLN A 214 -28.81 -5.65 -9.72
CA GLN A 214 -28.94 -4.33 -9.08
C GLN A 214 -29.61 -4.38 -7.70
N GLU A 215 -30.71 -5.11 -7.58
CA GLU A 215 -31.44 -5.25 -6.30
C GLU A 215 -30.68 -6.04 -5.24
N CYS A 216 -29.59 -6.73 -5.61
CA CYS A 216 -28.71 -7.48 -4.73
C CYS A 216 -27.29 -6.89 -4.65
N THR A 217 -27.10 -5.65 -5.09
CA THR A 217 -25.80 -4.99 -5.12
C THR A 217 -25.76 -3.89 -4.07
N PRO A 218 -25.09 -4.10 -2.92
CA PRO A 218 -25.04 -3.12 -1.85
C PRO A 218 -24.32 -1.84 -2.27
N VAL A 219 -24.80 -0.71 -1.76
CA VAL A 219 -24.09 0.56 -1.79
C VAL A 219 -23.73 1.01 -0.37
N ALA A 220 -22.54 1.57 -0.21
CA ALA A 220 -22.11 2.28 0.99
C ALA A 220 -21.42 3.59 0.60
N VAL A 221 -21.52 4.59 1.49
CA VAL A 221 -20.87 5.90 1.35
C VAL A 221 -20.01 6.15 2.57
N LYS A 222 -18.74 6.45 2.35
CA LYS A 222 -17.85 6.90 3.41
C LYS A 222 -17.32 8.29 3.08
N ALA A 223 -17.62 9.24 3.94
CA ALA A 223 -17.06 10.58 3.87
C ALA A 223 -15.75 10.68 4.65
N THR A 224 -14.83 11.47 4.12
CA THR A 224 -13.48 11.66 4.71
C THR A 224 -13.44 12.84 5.67
N ALA A 225 -12.24 13.22 6.11
CA ALA A 225 -12.01 14.34 7.04
C ALA A 225 -12.60 15.68 6.58
N GLY A 226 -12.82 15.90 5.27
CA GLY A 226 -13.41 17.12 4.74
C GLY A 226 -14.81 17.41 5.29
N LEU A 227 -15.66 16.39 5.37
CA LEU A 227 -17.04 16.57 5.85
C LEU A 227 -17.09 16.85 7.35
N ARG A 228 -16.19 16.24 8.14
CA ARG A 228 -16.05 16.50 9.60
C ARG A 228 -15.83 17.97 9.91
N LYS A 229 -15.07 18.67 9.05
CA LYS A 229 -14.70 20.07 9.26
C LYS A 229 -15.88 21.04 9.15
N LEU A 230 -17.02 20.63 8.57
CA LEU A 230 -18.23 21.46 8.52
C LEU A 230 -18.93 21.60 9.88
N GLY A 231 -18.56 20.77 10.85
CA GLY A 231 -19.26 20.63 12.12
C GLY A 231 -20.34 19.54 12.06
N GLU A 232 -20.66 19.01 13.25
CA GLU A 232 -21.51 17.84 13.42
C GLU A 232 -22.89 17.99 12.76
N LEU A 233 -23.56 19.12 13.00
CA LEU A 233 -24.91 19.36 12.48
C LEU A 233 -24.96 19.35 10.94
N LYS A 234 -24.04 20.06 10.28
CA LYS A 234 -23.99 20.13 8.81
C LYS A 234 -23.59 18.80 8.19
N SER A 235 -22.62 18.12 8.81
CA SER A 235 -22.18 16.79 8.39
C SER A 235 -23.34 15.78 8.47
N ASN A 236 -24.07 15.75 9.59
CA ASN A 236 -25.19 14.81 9.78
C ASN A 236 -26.35 15.10 8.83
N ASN A 237 -26.71 16.36 8.63
CA ASN A 237 -27.76 16.73 7.66
C ASN A 237 -27.39 16.29 6.23
N THR A 238 -26.13 16.46 5.84
CA THR A 238 -25.62 16.03 4.53
C THR A 238 -25.70 14.51 4.37
N LEU A 239 -25.26 13.75 5.39
CA LEU A 239 -25.31 12.29 5.36
C LEU A 239 -26.75 11.75 5.34
N ALA A 240 -27.67 12.40 6.06
CA ALA A 240 -29.09 12.05 6.05
C ALA A 240 -29.72 12.28 4.67
N ALA A 241 -29.42 13.40 4.01
CA ALA A 241 -29.88 13.68 2.65
C ALA A 241 -29.32 12.67 1.63
N VAL A 242 -28.04 12.31 1.76
CA VAL A 242 -27.41 11.26 0.94
C VAL A 242 -28.10 9.92 1.12
N ARG A 243 -28.35 9.49 2.37
CA ARG A 243 -29.07 8.25 2.67
C ARG A 243 -30.45 8.24 2.03
N HIS A 244 -31.25 9.28 2.28
CA HIS A 244 -32.60 9.41 1.75
C HIS A 244 -32.61 9.31 0.22
N ARG A 245 -31.68 10.00 -0.45
CA ARG A 245 -31.57 9.99 -1.90
C ARG A 245 -31.21 8.61 -2.45
N LEU A 246 -30.24 7.92 -1.84
CA LEU A 246 -29.83 6.58 -2.28
C LEU A 246 -30.93 5.54 -2.11
N GLU A 247 -31.71 5.64 -1.03
CA GLU A 247 -32.82 4.72 -0.75
C GLU A 247 -34.02 4.93 -1.69
N THR A 248 -34.29 6.17 -2.11
CA THR A 248 -35.50 6.52 -2.86
C THR A 248 -35.31 6.63 -4.36
N ALA A 249 -34.12 7.00 -4.84
CA ALA A 249 -33.88 7.25 -6.27
C ALA A 249 -33.22 6.09 -7.02
N TYR A 250 -32.62 5.11 -6.32
CA TYR A 250 -31.79 4.07 -6.93
C TYR A 250 -32.20 2.63 -6.52
N PRO A 251 -31.97 1.63 -7.40
CA PRO A 251 -32.41 0.26 -7.16
C PRO A 251 -31.54 -0.49 -6.15
N PHE A 252 -30.34 0.00 -5.85
CA PHE A 252 -29.36 -0.66 -5.00
C PHE A 252 -29.79 -0.69 -3.52
N PRO A 253 -29.66 -1.82 -2.80
CA PRO A 253 -29.83 -1.83 -1.35
C PRO A 253 -28.74 -1.01 -0.67
N LEU A 254 -29.14 -0.05 0.18
CA LEU A 254 -28.21 0.71 1.00
C LEU A 254 -27.88 -0.08 2.27
N VAL A 255 -26.60 -0.08 2.66
CA VAL A 255 -26.19 -0.64 3.95
C VAL A 255 -26.89 0.11 5.10
N SER A 256 -27.38 -0.64 6.08
CA SER A 256 -28.20 -0.12 7.16
C SER A 256 -27.46 0.90 8.02
N GLU A 257 -28.21 1.68 8.78
CA GLU A 257 -27.64 2.68 9.67
C GLU A 257 -26.84 2.03 10.81
N GLU A 258 -27.27 0.87 11.33
CA GLU A 258 -26.59 0.12 12.39
C GLU A 258 -25.24 -0.46 11.95
N LYS A 259 -25.03 -0.58 10.64
CA LYS A 259 -23.76 -0.99 10.02
C LYS A 259 -23.04 0.18 9.33
N ASN A 260 -23.45 1.41 9.66
CA ASN A 260 -22.85 2.65 9.20
C ASN A 260 -22.75 2.74 7.66
N GLY A 261 -23.81 2.41 6.94
CA GLY A 261 -23.80 2.43 5.46
C GLY A 261 -23.55 3.80 4.83
N VAL A 262 -23.83 4.89 5.56
CA VAL A 262 -23.52 6.27 5.17
C VAL A 262 -22.92 6.93 6.41
N GLU A 263 -21.60 7.09 6.45
CA GLU A 263 -20.92 7.64 7.62
C GLU A 263 -19.71 8.49 7.25
N VAL A 264 -19.23 9.26 8.21
CA VAL A 264 -17.84 9.74 8.17
C VAL A 264 -16.93 8.63 8.69
N MET A 265 -16.01 8.16 7.85
CA MET A 265 -15.07 7.10 8.24
C MET A 265 -13.98 7.65 9.20
N PRO A 266 -13.69 6.94 10.30
CA PRO A 266 -12.51 7.21 11.14
C PRO A 266 -11.21 7.09 10.33
N GLY A 267 -10.20 7.91 10.64
CA GLY A 267 -8.95 7.93 9.87
C GLY A 267 -8.14 6.63 10.03
N GLU A 268 -8.30 5.96 11.17
CA GLU A 268 -7.71 4.66 11.48
C GLU A 268 -8.26 3.58 10.53
N MET A 269 -9.57 3.60 10.27
CA MET A 269 -10.22 2.65 9.36
C MET A 269 -9.85 2.90 7.90
N GLU A 270 -9.69 4.17 7.49
CA GLU A 270 -9.16 4.53 6.18
C GLU A 270 -7.83 3.81 5.91
N GLY A 271 -6.94 3.89 6.90
CA GLY A 271 -5.65 3.21 6.87
C GLY A 271 -5.76 1.68 6.76
N VAL A 272 -6.52 1.06 7.65
CA VAL A 272 -6.68 -0.41 7.67
C VAL A 272 -7.27 -0.92 6.36
N TYR A 273 -8.27 -0.24 5.81
CA TYR A 273 -8.87 -0.64 4.53
C TYR A 273 -7.93 -0.41 3.33
N ALA A 274 -7.09 0.63 3.35
CA ALA A 274 -6.03 0.80 2.35
C ALA A 274 -4.99 -0.34 2.43
N TRP A 275 -4.63 -0.76 3.65
CA TRP A 275 -3.76 -1.92 3.87
C TRP A 275 -4.37 -3.23 3.34
N ILE A 276 -5.66 -3.46 3.60
CA ILE A 276 -6.38 -4.62 3.06
C ILE A 276 -6.36 -4.58 1.54
N THR A 277 -6.67 -3.43 0.94
CA THR A 277 -6.68 -3.24 -0.53
C THR A 277 -5.35 -3.62 -1.16
N VAL A 278 -4.25 -3.03 -0.70
CA VAL A 278 -2.91 -3.30 -1.26
C VAL A 278 -2.54 -4.76 -1.10
N ASN A 279 -2.68 -5.32 0.10
CA ASN A 279 -2.27 -6.70 0.36
C ASN A 279 -3.18 -7.73 -0.33
N TYR A 280 -4.46 -7.40 -0.53
CA TYR A 280 -5.39 -8.22 -1.30
C TYR A 280 -5.00 -8.24 -2.78
N LEU A 281 -4.74 -7.07 -3.37
CA LEU A 281 -4.35 -6.95 -4.78
C LEU A 281 -2.98 -7.56 -5.08
N LEU A 282 -2.07 -7.60 -4.09
CA LEU A 282 -0.79 -8.30 -4.17
C LEU A 282 -0.90 -9.82 -3.95
N GLY A 283 -2.07 -10.32 -3.55
CA GLY A 283 -2.24 -11.73 -3.17
C GLY A 283 -1.50 -12.12 -1.89
N HIS A 284 -1.19 -11.15 -1.02
CA HIS A 284 -0.56 -11.40 0.28
C HIS A 284 -1.57 -11.84 1.36
N ILE A 285 -2.86 -11.54 1.16
CA ILE A 285 -3.99 -11.96 1.99
C ILE A 285 -5.12 -12.54 1.13
N GLY A 286 -6.01 -13.33 1.74
CA GLY A 286 -7.14 -13.98 1.04
C GLY A 286 -6.78 -15.24 0.25
N GLY A 287 -5.51 -15.41 -0.13
CA GLY A 287 -4.98 -16.63 -0.72
C GLY A 287 -4.61 -17.71 0.33
N PRO A 288 -4.32 -18.94 -0.12
CA PRO A 288 -3.88 -20.03 0.75
C PRO A 288 -2.48 -19.81 1.34
N ASP A 289 -1.66 -19.01 0.68
CA ASP A 289 -0.27 -18.78 1.04
C ASP A 289 -0.12 -17.71 2.13
N LYS A 290 0.75 -17.98 3.11
CA LYS A 290 1.07 -17.04 4.20
C LYS A 290 2.23 -16.13 3.82
N ASN A 291 2.00 -15.23 2.87
CA ASN A 291 3.02 -14.28 2.43
C ASN A 291 3.21 -13.13 3.44
N PRO A 292 4.43 -12.60 3.59
CA PRO A 292 4.68 -11.34 4.29
C PRO A 292 3.86 -10.21 3.67
N THR A 293 3.27 -9.38 4.50
CA THR A 293 2.42 -8.28 4.07
C THR A 293 3.25 -7.02 3.77
N ALA A 294 2.73 -6.14 2.93
CA ALA A 294 3.32 -4.83 2.67
C ALA A 294 2.80 -3.81 3.70
N ALA A 295 3.62 -2.81 4.00
CA ALA A 295 3.18 -1.61 4.71
C ALA A 295 2.47 -0.67 3.74
N VAL A 296 1.49 0.07 4.26
CA VAL A 296 0.76 1.09 3.51
C VAL A 296 0.81 2.40 4.28
N LEU A 297 1.24 3.44 3.59
CA LEU A 297 1.18 4.80 4.07
C LEU A 297 0.35 5.62 3.08
N ASP A 298 -0.65 6.31 3.60
CA ASP A 298 -1.55 7.12 2.79
C ASP A 298 -1.43 8.59 3.20
N LEU A 299 -1.06 9.46 2.27
CA LEU A 299 -0.97 10.90 2.52
C LEU A 299 -2.18 11.59 1.90
N GLY A 300 -3.21 11.78 2.72
CA GLY A 300 -4.38 12.57 2.38
C GLY A 300 -4.16 14.07 2.51
N GLY A 301 -5.23 14.85 2.32
CA GLY A 301 -5.18 16.31 2.49
C GLY A 301 -5.17 16.75 3.95
N GLY A 302 -5.97 16.08 4.80
CA GLY A 302 -6.18 16.44 6.20
C GLY A 302 -5.42 15.56 7.21
N SER A 303 -5.04 14.36 6.83
CA SER A 303 -4.35 13.38 7.66
C SER A 303 -3.35 12.56 6.84
N THR A 304 -2.46 11.87 7.54
CA THR A 304 -1.60 10.83 6.98
C THR A 304 -1.73 9.57 7.82
N GLN A 305 -1.80 8.42 7.17
CA GLN A 305 -1.99 7.12 7.81
C GLN A 305 -0.77 6.23 7.61
N ILE A 306 -0.49 5.37 8.59
CA ILE A 306 0.58 4.35 8.53
C ILE A 306 0.09 3.03 9.11
N ILE A 307 0.25 1.95 8.34
CA ILE A 307 -0.27 0.63 8.67
C ILE A 307 0.72 -0.43 8.21
N PHE A 308 1.09 -1.33 9.12
CA PHE A 308 1.95 -2.46 8.82
C PHE A 308 1.77 -3.57 9.86
N GLU A 309 2.18 -4.78 9.50
CA GLU A 309 2.24 -5.94 10.40
C GLU A 309 3.67 -6.03 10.97
N PRO A 310 3.94 -5.51 12.19
CA PRO A 310 5.28 -5.56 12.78
C PRO A 310 5.68 -7.00 13.12
N THR A 311 6.92 -7.36 12.76
CA THR A 311 7.55 -8.61 13.21
C THR A 311 8.44 -8.35 14.42
N PHE A 312 8.25 -9.14 15.48
CA PHE A 312 9.05 -9.03 16.71
C PHE A 312 9.94 -10.25 16.90
N PRO A 313 11.11 -10.10 17.55
CA PRO A 313 11.96 -11.23 17.91
C PRO A 313 11.33 -12.05 19.04
N ASP A 314 11.65 -13.35 19.08
CA ASP A 314 11.20 -14.27 20.15
C ASP A 314 11.72 -13.89 21.54
N THR A 315 12.82 -13.12 21.59
CA THR A 315 13.45 -12.67 22.84
C THR A 315 13.68 -11.17 22.78
N PRO A 316 13.47 -10.42 23.88
CA PRO A 316 13.77 -9.00 23.92
C PRO A 316 15.24 -8.75 23.61
N ARG A 317 15.53 -7.92 22.60
CA ARG A 317 16.88 -7.48 22.25
C ARG A 317 16.85 -6.04 21.75
N GLY A 318 17.88 -5.25 22.09
CA GLY A 318 17.99 -3.87 21.61
C GLY A 318 16.88 -2.93 22.09
N GLY A 319 16.21 -3.25 23.22
CA GLY A 319 15.07 -2.47 23.71
C GLY A 319 13.74 -2.77 23.01
N LEU A 320 13.72 -3.73 22.07
CA LEU A 320 12.51 -4.15 21.36
C LEU A 320 11.74 -5.21 22.17
N SER A 321 10.42 -5.03 22.28
CA SER A 321 9.49 -5.99 22.87
C SER A 321 9.39 -7.27 22.02
N THR A 322 8.80 -8.33 22.57
CA THR A 322 8.47 -9.57 21.83
C THR A 322 7.10 -9.51 21.16
N LYS A 323 6.32 -8.45 21.41
CA LYS A 323 5.00 -8.24 20.83
C LYS A 323 4.64 -6.77 20.74
N LEU A 324 3.65 -6.47 19.89
CA LEU A 324 3.04 -5.15 19.80
C LEU A 324 2.42 -4.76 21.15
N ALA A 325 2.58 -3.50 21.54
CA ALA A 325 1.95 -2.98 22.74
C ALA A 325 0.41 -3.02 22.59
N GLU A 326 -0.30 -3.09 23.72
CA GLU A 326 -1.75 -2.97 23.69
C GLU A 326 -2.14 -1.49 23.64
N GLY A 327 -3.25 -1.18 22.96
CA GLY A 327 -3.80 0.16 22.83
C GLY A 327 -4.45 0.37 21.47
N ASP A 328 -4.96 1.58 21.24
CA ASP A 328 -5.74 1.91 20.03
C ASP A 328 -4.94 1.73 18.73
N HIS A 329 -3.61 1.76 18.80
CA HIS A 329 -2.71 1.54 17.67
C HIS A 329 -2.63 0.08 17.22
N LYS A 330 -3.09 -0.88 18.03
CA LYS A 330 -3.11 -2.30 17.67
C LYS A 330 -4.48 -2.67 17.12
N TYR A 331 -4.51 -3.18 15.90
CA TYR A 331 -5.72 -3.63 15.23
C TYR A 331 -5.64 -5.13 14.91
N ALA A 332 -6.49 -5.92 15.56
CA ALA A 332 -6.63 -7.34 15.28
C ALA A 332 -7.57 -7.54 14.08
N LEU A 333 -7.02 -7.97 12.96
CA LEU A 333 -7.77 -8.26 11.74
C LEU A 333 -7.85 -9.77 11.54
N ASN A 334 -9.06 -10.31 11.40
CA ASN A 334 -9.28 -11.63 10.84
C ASN A 334 -9.65 -11.48 9.36
N PHE A 335 -8.84 -12.04 8.46
CA PHE A 335 -9.11 -12.00 7.02
C PHE A 335 -8.80 -13.34 6.37
N GLY A 336 -9.83 -13.98 5.81
CA GLY A 336 -9.74 -15.36 5.33
C GLY A 336 -9.45 -16.32 6.47
N THR A 337 -8.35 -17.07 6.37
CA THR A 337 -7.92 -18.03 7.42
C THR A 337 -6.71 -17.55 8.22
N ARG A 338 -6.40 -16.25 8.18
CA ARG A 338 -5.28 -15.63 8.91
C ARG A 338 -5.79 -14.55 9.85
N ASP A 339 -5.16 -14.51 11.01
CA ASP A 339 -5.23 -13.40 11.95
C ASP A 339 -3.97 -12.54 11.77
N PHE A 340 -4.15 -11.22 11.88
CA PHE A 340 -3.10 -10.22 11.75
C PHE A 340 -3.18 -9.26 12.93
N ASP A 341 -2.03 -9.00 13.57
CA ASP A 341 -1.88 -7.91 14.54
C ASP A 341 -1.22 -6.74 13.81
N LEU A 342 -2.04 -5.79 13.35
CA LEU A 342 -1.57 -4.61 12.63
C LEU A 342 -1.24 -3.49 13.61
N TYR A 343 -0.11 -2.83 13.38
CA TYR A 343 0.05 -1.46 13.86
C TYR A 343 -0.70 -0.53 12.90
N GLN A 344 -1.50 0.38 13.46
CA GLN A 344 -2.21 1.41 12.71
C GLN A 344 -2.13 2.74 13.44
N HIS A 345 -1.99 3.83 12.69
CA HIS A 345 -2.24 5.17 13.23
C HIS A 345 -2.65 6.15 12.13
N SER A 346 -3.47 7.13 12.51
CA SER A 346 -3.89 8.25 11.66
C SER A 346 -3.51 9.59 12.30
N TYR A 347 -2.54 10.28 11.71
CA TYR A 347 -2.10 11.60 12.15
C TYR A 347 -3.01 12.69 11.56
N LEU A 348 -4.10 13.00 12.25
CA LEU A 348 -4.96 14.13 11.90
C LEU A 348 -4.18 15.45 12.03
N GLY A 349 -4.29 16.33 11.04
CA GLY A 349 -3.52 17.57 10.98
C GLY A 349 -2.15 17.42 10.34
N TYR A 350 -1.82 16.25 9.78
CA TYR A 350 -0.54 16.00 9.09
C TYR A 350 -0.71 15.50 7.65
N GLY A 351 -1.91 15.66 7.08
CA GLY A 351 -2.08 15.54 5.63
C GLY A 351 -1.37 16.67 4.88
N LEU A 352 -1.19 16.56 3.57
CA LEU A 352 -0.36 17.50 2.81
C LEU A 352 -0.81 18.97 2.92
N MET A 353 -2.13 19.23 2.97
CA MET A 353 -2.64 20.60 3.10
C MET A 353 -2.41 21.14 4.52
N GLU A 354 -2.57 20.28 5.53
CA GLU A 354 -2.31 20.66 6.92
C GLU A 354 -0.83 20.81 7.20
N ALA A 355 0.04 20.03 6.54
CA ALA A 355 1.48 20.21 6.61
C ALA A 355 1.91 21.61 6.14
N ARG A 356 1.30 22.12 5.07
CA ARG A 356 1.50 23.51 4.62
C ARG A 356 1.03 24.50 5.68
N ASN A 357 -0.18 24.33 6.20
CA ASN A 357 -0.74 25.19 7.25
C ASN A 357 0.18 25.22 8.49
N ASN A 358 0.60 24.05 8.97
CA ASN A 358 1.46 23.89 10.14
C ASN A 358 2.81 24.57 9.92
N LEU A 359 3.43 24.39 8.75
CA LEU A 359 4.72 25.00 8.45
C LEU A 359 4.62 26.53 8.38
N HIS A 360 3.63 27.06 7.66
CA HIS A 360 3.40 28.50 7.54
C HIS A 360 3.09 29.12 8.91
N SER A 361 2.26 28.46 9.71
CA SER A 361 1.93 28.86 11.09
C SER A 361 3.17 28.85 11.99
N THR A 362 4.00 27.81 11.91
CA THR A 362 5.25 27.67 12.69
C THR A 362 6.27 28.76 12.34
N ILE A 363 6.37 29.16 11.07
CA ILE A 363 7.24 30.26 10.65
C ILE A 363 6.73 31.60 11.20
N VAL A 364 5.43 31.88 11.06
CA VAL A 364 4.82 33.14 11.56
C VAL A 364 4.91 33.24 13.08
N ASP A 365 4.60 32.18 13.82
CA ASP A 365 4.75 32.15 15.28
C ASP A 365 6.22 32.35 15.67
N SER A 366 7.17 31.70 14.99
CA SER A 366 8.59 31.89 15.31
C SER A 366 9.07 33.33 15.08
N LEU A 367 8.55 34.02 14.06
CA LEU A 367 8.83 35.44 13.84
C LEU A 367 8.18 36.31 14.91
N TYR A 368 6.94 35.98 15.30
CA TYR A 368 6.26 36.65 16.40
C TYR A 368 7.05 36.52 17.71
N GLN A 369 7.46 35.31 18.10
CA GLN A 369 8.26 35.09 19.31
C GLN A 369 9.58 35.87 19.28
N SER A 370 10.24 35.94 18.11
CA SER A 370 11.51 36.66 17.95
C SER A 370 11.35 38.19 18.07
N ASN A 371 10.15 38.73 17.83
CA ASN A 371 9.85 40.16 17.93
C ASN A 371 9.03 40.52 19.17
N LYS A 372 8.70 39.53 20.01
CA LYS A 372 7.80 39.67 21.16
C LYS A 372 8.24 40.77 22.12
N ASP A 373 9.53 40.85 22.41
CA ASP A 373 10.10 41.82 23.35
C ASP A 373 9.99 43.27 22.86
N THR A 374 9.95 43.45 21.53
CA THR A 374 9.79 44.78 20.90
C THR A 374 8.33 45.17 20.68
N GLY A 375 7.39 44.21 20.80
CA GLY A 375 5.97 44.40 20.47
C GLY A 375 5.68 44.71 19.00
N SER A 376 6.68 44.65 18.13
CA SER A 376 6.54 45.07 16.73
C SER A 376 5.91 43.98 15.87
N THR A 377 4.85 44.33 15.15
CA THR A 377 4.21 43.49 14.12
C THR A 377 4.57 43.94 12.70
N ALA A 378 5.59 44.80 12.54
CA ALA A 378 5.99 45.35 11.25
C ALA A 378 6.41 44.26 10.24
N PHE A 379 6.93 43.13 10.73
CA PHE A 379 7.31 41.98 9.90
C PHE A 379 6.15 41.38 9.10
N LEU A 380 4.89 41.56 9.53
CA LEU A 380 3.70 41.10 8.80
C LEU A 380 3.42 41.93 7.55
N LYS A 381 3.95 43.16 7.47
CA LYS A 381 3.76 44.08 6.33
C LYS A 381 4.80 43.90 5.23
N ALA A 382 5.86 43.14 5.49
CA ALA A 382 6.93 42.85 4.54
C ALA A 382 6.83 41.38 4.06
N PRO A 383 7.36 41.05 2.87
CA PRO A 383 7.45 39.66 2.44
C PRO A 383 8.24 38.81 3.46
N ILE A 384 7.63 37.74 3.94
CA ILE A 384 8.25 36.79 4.87
C ILE A 384 9.03 35.75 4.06
N VAL A 385 10.33 35.63 4.34
CA VAL A 385 11.16 34.62 3.68
C VAL A 385 10.80 33.23 4.21
N ASN A 386 10.32 32.36 3.34
CA ASN A 386 10.02 30.96 3.63
C ASN A 386 10.99 30.06 2.86
N PRO A 387 11.93 29.34 3.54
CA PRO A 387 12.88 28.44 2.89
C PRO A 387 12.27 27.30 2.07
N CYS A 388 10.98 27.00 2.30
CA CYS A 388 10.23 25.98 1.58
C CYS A 388 9.49 26.49 0.33
N ILE A 389 9.62 27.78 0.00
CA ILE A 389 9.18 28.34 -1.28
C ILE A 389 10.42 28.47 -2.17
N ALA A 390 10.31 28.05 -3.43
CA ALA A 390 11.46 28.11 -4.35
C ALA A 390 11.90 29.56 -4.64
N PRO A 391 13.20 29.81 -4.89
CA PRO A 391 13.70 31.13 -5.25
C PRO A 391 12.93 31.77 -6.40
N GLY A 392 12.64 33.07 -6.29
CA GLY A 392 11.89 33.82 -7.31
C GLY A 392 10.38 33.62 -7.28
N MET A 393 9.85 32.76 -6.41
CA MET A 393 8.41 32.55 -6.24
C MET A 393 7.89 33.23 -4.97
N SER A 394 6.62 33.60 -5.00
CA SER A 394 5.90 34.13 -3.83
C SER A 394 4.45 33.69 -3.85
N ARG A 395 3.82 33.70 -2.67
CA ARG A 395 2.40 33.38 -2.51
C ARG A 395 1.83 34.14 -1.33
N GLU A 396 0.63 34.69 -1.52
CA GLU A 396 -0.18 35.17 -0.42
C GLU A 396 -0.84 33.97 0.29
N VAL A 397 -0.63 33.87 1.59
CA VAL A 397 -1.05 32.73 2.41
C VAL A 397 -1.92 33.22 3.56
N PRO A 398 -3.18 32.77 3.67
CA PRO A 398 -3.96 32.92 4.90
C PRO A 398 -3.45 31.94 5.94
N VAL A 399 -2.71 32.43 6.92
CA VAL A 399 -2.14 31.62 8.01
C VAL A 399 -3.15 31.52 9.14
N GLN A 400 -3.47 30.29 9.53
CA GLN A 400 -4.30 30.00 10.70
C GLN A 400 -3.41 29.87 11.93
N LEU A 401 -3.80 30.53 13.02
CA LEU A 401 -3.07 30.57 14.28
C LEU A 401 -3.98 30.05 15.42
N PRO A 402 -3.41 29.62 16.56
CA PRO A 402 -4.19 29.24 17.73
C PRO A 402 -5.20 30.33 18.13
N LYS A 403 -6.36 29.95 18.66
CA LYS A 403 -7.46 30.88 18.97
C LYS A 403 -7.06 32.06 19.86
N ASP A 404 -6.13 31.81 20.77
CA ASP A 404 -5.63 32.77 21.76
C ASP A 404 -4.30 33.43 21.34
N HIS A 405 -3.90 33.26 20.08
CA HIS A 405 -2.66 33.83 19.59
C HIS A 405 -2.74 35.37 19.55
N PRO A 406 -1.72 36.12 20.02
CA PRO A 406 -1.77 37.58 20.10
C PRO A 406 -1.93 38.31 18.75
N LEU A 407 -1.59 37.65 17.64
CA LEU A 407 -1.83 38.17 16.28
C LEU A 407 -3.27 37.95 15.77
N GLY A 408 -4.14 37.31 16.56
CA GLY A 408 -5.46 36.88 16.14
C GLY A 408 -5.48 35.46 15.57
N GLN A 409 -6.68 34.97 15.23
CA GLN A 409 -6.91 33.58 14.78
C GLN A 409 -6.43 33.33 13.35
N SER A 410 -6.35 34.38 12.53
CA SER A 410 -5.82 34.29 11.19
C SER A 410 -5.16 35.59 10.77
N VAL A 411 -4.05 35.47 10.04
CA VAL A 411 -3.33 36.59 9.43
C VAL A 411 -2.97 36.22 8.00
N THR A 412 -3.16 37.14 7.06
CA THR A 412 -2.72 36.96 5.68
C THR A 412 -1.35 37.58 5.50
N VAL A 413 -0.38 36.79 5.02
CA VAL A 413 0.99 37.24 4.80
C VAL A 413 1.46 36.85 3.40
N ASN A 414 2.32 37.67 2.80
CA ASN A 414 3.03 37.28 1.59
C ASN A 414 4.29 36.51 1.97
N MET A 415 4.38 35.25 1.56
CA MET A 415 5.58 34.43 1.75
C MET A 415 6.36 34.34 0.43
N THR A 416 7.67 34.58 0.50
CA THR A 416 8.58 34.52 -0.65
C THR A 416 9.68 33.50 -0.44
N GLY A 417 10.12 32.86 -1.52
CA GLY A 417 11.33 32.06 -1.50
C GLY A 417 12.58 32.90 -1.18
N PRO A 418 13.64 32.29 -0.64
CA PRO A 418 14.92 32.95 -0.41
C PRO A 418 15.62 33.31 -1.74
N ALA A 419 16.64 34.16 -1.67
CA ALA A 419 17.45 34.52 -2.85
C ALA A 419 18.21 33.32 -3.43
N THR A 420 18.59 32.36 -2.58
CA THR A 420 19.26 31.12 -2.96
C THR A 420 18.53 29.93 -2.34
N ALA A 421 18.47 28.81 -3.07
CA ALA A 421 17.83 27.58 -2.62
C ALA A 421 18.26 27.16 -1.20
N ALA A 422 17.30 26.82 -0.35
CA ALA A 422 17.54 26.50 1.06
C ALA A 422 16.82 25.20 1.50
N PRO A 423 16.98 24.07 0.78
CA PRO A 423 16.22 22.84 1.05
C PRO A 423 16.51 22.25 2.44
N THR A 424 17.73 22.37 2.94
CA THR A 424 18.09 21.90 4.29
C THR A 424 17.39 22.70 5.39
N GLN A 425 17.28 24.03 5.22
CA GLN A 425 16.53 24.87 6.14
C GLN A 425 15.03 24.56 6.07
N CYS A 426 14.50 24.28 4.87
CA CYS A 426 13.12 23.82 4.73
C CYS A 426 12.88 22.53 5.52
N ARG A 427 13.76 21.53 5.39
CA ARG A 427 13.68 20.29 6.20
C ARG A 427 13.72 20.55 7.69
N GLY A 428 14.56 21.47 8.16
CA GLY A 428 14.60 21.86 9.57
C GLY A 428 13.27 22.46 10.07
N TRP A 429 12.60 23.28 9.25
CA TRP A 429 11.27 23.79 9.58
C TRP A 429 10.22 22.68 9.59
N VAL A 430 10.24 21.80 8.60
CA VAL A 430 9.36 20.64 8.55
C VAL A 430 9.54 19.74 9.78
N GLU A 431 10.77 19.40 10.13
CA GLU A 431 11.08 18.56 11.30
C GLU A 431 10.56 19.20 12.60
N LYS A 432 10.68 20.53 12.72
CA LYS A 432 10.10 21.29 13.85
C LYS A 432 8.59 21.10 13.97
N THR A 433 7.86 21.01 12.84
CA THR A 433 6.40 20.76 12.85
C THR A 433 6.01 19.36 13.29
N LEU A 434 6.94 18.38 13.30
CA LEU A 434 6.62 17.02 13.72
C LEU A 434 6.54 16.90 15.25
N HIS A 435 7.06 17.86 16.02
CA HIS A 435 7.02 17.85 17.49
C HIS A 435 7.52 16.52 18.10
N LYS A 436 8.71 16.07 17.66
CA LYS A 436 9.31 14.79 18.10
C LYS A 436 9.69 14.74 19.58
N SER A 437 9.74 15.89 20.24
CA SER A 437 10.02 16.02 21.68
C SER A 437 8.78 15.97 22.56
N ASP A 438 7.58 15.83 21.97
CA ASP A 438 6.34 15.69 22.74
C ASP A 438 6.41 14.44 23.64
N GLU A 439 5.74 14.50 24.79
CA GLU A 439 5.77 13.44 25.80
C GLU A 439 5.36 12.07 25.20
N CYS A 440 6.25 11.10 25.29
CA CYS A 440 6.03 9.75 24.79
C CYS A 440 5.54 8.82 25.91
N LYS A 441 4.22 8.61 25.97
CA LYS A 441 3.59 7.79 27.02
C LYS A 441 3.93 6.30 26.89
N ILE A 442 4.04 5.80 25.67
CA ILE A 442 4.39 4.41 25.37
C ILE A 442 5.56 4.44 24.39
N ALA A 443 6.78 4.23 24.89
CA ALA A 443 7.97 4.20 24.06
C ALA A 443 8.05 2.92 23.21
N PRO A 444 8.66 2.97 22.02
CA PRO A 444 9.15 4.18 21.33
C PRO A 444 8.02 4.93 20.63
N CYS A 445 8.24 6.22 20.34
CA CYS A 445 7.31 7.07 19.60
C CYS A 445 7.92 7.55 18.28
N ALA A 446 7.05 7.76 17.29
CA ALA A 446 7.41 8.39 16.02
C ALA A 446 7.51 9.92 16.18
N PHE A 447 6.36 10.58 16.27
CA PHE A 447 6.25 12.01 16.49
C PHE A 447 4.92 12.32 17.20
N ARG A 448 4.76 13.53 17.78
CA ARG A 448 3.58 13.92 18.58
C ARG A 448 3.25 13.01 19.77
N GLY A 449 4.28 12.39 20.36
CA GLY A 449 4.11 11.47 21.49
C GLY A 449 3.36 10.18 21.14
N VAL A 450 3.19 9.88 19.84
CA VAL A 450 2.46 8.71 19.35
C VAL A 450 3.37 7.50 19.31
N HIS A 451 2.99 6.44 20.03
CA HIS A 451 3.68 5.15 20.01
C HIS A 451 3.79 4.61 18.59
N GLN A 452 4.98 4.12 18.23
CA GLN A 452 5.20 3.37 16.99
C GLN A 452 6.30 2.34 17.21
N PRO A 453 6.09 1.06 16.87
CA PRO A 453 7.17 0.09 16.79
C PRO A 453 8.30 0.61 15.86
N PRO A 454 9.58 0.43 16.21
CA PRO A 454 10.67 0.92 15.37
C PRO A 454 10.61 0.28 13.98
N PHE A 455 10.39 1.10 12.96
CA PHE A 455 10.13 0.63 11.60
C PHE A 455 11.32 -0.20 11.07
N GLU A 456 12.54 0.29 11.25
CA GLU A 456 13.77 -0.41 10.83
C GLU A 456 13.97 -1.76 11.53
N GLN A 457 13.46 -1.94 12.75
CA GLN A 457 13.65 -3.18 13.52
C GLN A 457 12.50 -4.17 13.35
N THR A 458 11.28 -3.68 13.08
CA THR A 458 10.06 -4.49 13.03
C THR A 458 9.50 -4.66 11.62
N PHE A 459 10.00 -3.91 10.64
CA PHE A 459 9.53 -3.93 9.25
C PHE A 459 10.65 -3.57 8.26
N ALA A 460 11.75 -4.32 8.35
CA ALA A 460 13.01 -3.97 7.72
C ALA A 460 13.06 -4.20 6.20
N ARG A 461 12.34 -5.21 5.67
CA ARG A 461 12.62 -5.75 4.32
C ARG A 461 11.41 -5.75 3.39
N GLU A 462 10.23 -5.86 3.97
CA GLU A 462 8.96 -6.01 3.27
C GLU A 462 8.64 -4.74 2.46
N ALA A 463 7.74 -4.83 1.49
CA ALA A 463 7.43 -3.70 0.62
C ALA A 463 6.69 -2.59 1.38
N VAL A 464 6.94 -1.33 0.99
CA VAL A 464 6.26 -0.15 1.53
C VAL A 464 5.56 0.58 0.38
N TYR A 465 4.24 0.70 0.43
CA TYR A 465 3.45 1.42 -0.57
C TYR A 465 3.04 2.78 -0.02
N LEU A 466 3.30 3.81 -0.83
CA LEU A 466 2.97 5.20 -0.56
C LEU A 466 1.84 5.63 -1.51
N LEU A 467 0.70 6.01 -0.94
CA LEU A 467 -0.54 6.30 -1.68
C LEU A 467 -0.85 7.81 -1.72
N SER A 468 -1.86 8.16 -2.53
CA SER A 468 -2.44 9.51 -2.62
C SER A 468 -1.39 10.59 -2.92
N TYR A 469 -1.22 11.61 -2.07
CA TYR A 469 -0.32 12.71 -2.38
C TYR A 469 1.16 12.31 -2.44
N PHE A 470 1.56 11.15 -1.91
CA PHE A 470 2.90 10.63 -2.20
C PHE A 470 3.08 10.35 -3.70
N TYR A 471 2.07 9.75 -4.34
CA TYR A 471 2.07 9.51 -5.78
C TYR A 471 1.90 10.82 -6.56
N ASP A 472 0.89 11.64 -6.22
CA ASP A 472 0.57 12.87 -6.97
C ASP A 472 1.72 13.89 -6.97
N ARG A 473 2.60 13.88 -5.95
CA ARG A 473 3.74 14.81 -5.84
C ARG A 473 5.06 14.24 -6.35
N THR A 474 5.08 13.03 -6.88
CA THR A 474 6.34 12.44 -7.37
C THR A 474 6.21 12.00 -8.82
N GLN A 475 5.05 11.45 -9.19
CA GLN A 475 4.82 10.94 -10.54
C GLN A 475 4.87 12.04 -11.61
N ASP A 476 4.23 13.19 -11.37
CA ASP A 476 4.20 14.31 -12.32
C ASP A 476 5.60 14.96 -12.52
N LEU A 477 6.57 14.59 -11.67
CA LEU A 477 7.98 14.99 -11.79
C LEU A 477 8.88 13.88 -12.36
N GLY A 478 8.30 12.77 -12.81
CA GLY A 478 9.01 11.67 -13.48
C GLY A 478 9.71 10.71 -12.52
N MET A 479 9.34 10.68 -11.24
CA MET A 479 9.88 9.70 -10.30
C MET A 479 9.43 8.28 -10.68
N PRO A 480 10.32 7.26 -10.61
CA PRO A 480 9.93 5.88 -10.90
C PRO A 480 8.95 5.33 -9.85
N GLU A 481 8.25 4.24 -10.17
CA GLU A 481 7.31 3.58 -9.25
C GLU A 481 8.00 3.02 -8.00
N THR A 482 9.31 2.81 -8.05
CA THR A 482 10.13 2.31 -6.94
C THR A 482 11.36 3.18 -6.81
N PHE A 483 11.62 3.67 -5.60
CA PHE A 483 12.74 4.56 -5.30
C PHE A 483 13.14 4.50 -3.82
N THR A 484 14.28 5.08 -3.49
CA THR A 484 14.79 5.23 -2.13
C THR A 484 14.46 6.60 -1.55
N LEU A 485 14.41 6.72 -0.22
CA LEU A 485 14.25 8.04 0.42
C LEU A 485 15.37 9.02 0.07
N ARG A 486 16.56 8.52 -0.28
CA ARG A 486 17.66 9.31 -0.85
C ARG A 486 17.28 9.96 -2.17
N GLU A 487 16.69 9.20 -3.09
CA GLU A 487 16.22 9.74 -4.38
C GLU A 487 15.08 10.75 -4.18
N LEU A 488 14.19 10.54 -3.20
CA LEU A 488 13.18 11.53 -2.83
C LEU A 488 13.80 12.83 -2.31
N GLN A 489 14.84 12.73 -1.46
CA GLN A 489 15.59 13.88 -0.99
C GLN A 489 16.27 14.63 -2.15
N ASP A 490 16.85 13.88 -3.09
CA ASP A 490 17.49 14.45 -4.28
C ASP A 490 16.49 15.18 -5.17
N LEU A 491 15.30 14.62 -5.38
CA LEU A 491 14.21 15.28 -6.08
C LEU A 491 13.79 16.57 -5.37
N ALA A 492 13.57 16.52 -4.06
CA ALA A 492 13.24 17.68 -3.25
C ALA A 492 14.30 18.79 -3.37
N ASN A 493 15.58 18.42 -3.31
CA ASN A 493 16.70 19.36 -3.46
C ASN A 493 16.68 20.04 -4.83
N ARG A 494 16.41 19.31 -5.92
CA ARG A 494 16.31 19.89 -7.28
C ARG A 494 15.13 20.84 -7.40
N VAL A 495 13.96 20.41 -6.95
CA VAL A 495 12.75 21.25 -7.00
C VAL A 495 12.94 22.56 -6.24
N CYS A 496 13.60 22.53 -5.07
CA CYS A 496 13.88 23.73 -4.28
C CYS A 496 14.90 24.69 -4.92
N GLN A 497 15.58 24.32 -6.02
CA GLN A 497 16.45 25.24 -6.76
C GLN A 497 15.68 26.34 -7.49
N GLY A 498 14.37 26.18 -7.69
CA GLY A 498 13.57 27.07 -8.53
C GLY A 498 13.92 26.91 -10.01
N GLU A 499 13.45 27.84 -10.85
CA GLU A 499 13.55 27.73 -12.30
C GLU A 499 14.98 27.48 -12.82
N SER A 500 16.01 27.95 -12.11
CA SER A 500 17.42 27.72 -12.47
C SER A 500 17.86 26.25 -12.41
N GLY A 501 17.15 25.40 -11.67
CA GLY A 501 17.44 23.97 -11.55
C GLY A 501 16.36 23.05 -12.11
N TRP A 502 15.41 23.59 -12.88
CA TRP A 502 14.28 22.84 -13.43
C TRP A 502 14.49 22.41 -14.89
N ASP A 503 15.66 22.68 -15.47
CA ASP A 503 16.05 22.23 -16.81
C ASP A 503 15.93 20.70 -16.97
N VAL A 504 16.23 19.95 -15.91
CA VAL A 504 16.08 18.49 -15.86
C VAL A 504 14.65 17.98 -16.04
N PHE A 505 13.64 18.82 -15.79
CA PHE A 505 12.22 18.46 -15.92
C PHE A 505 11.64 18.78 -17.31
N THR A 506 12.43 19.36 -18.22
CA THR A 506 11.96 19.75 -19.56
C THR A 506 11.45 18.57 -20.41
N SER A 507 12.00 17.38 -20.20
CA SER A 507 11.56 16.16 -20.87
C SER A 507 10.39 15.44 -20.18
N VAL A 508 9.95 15.92 -19.00
CA VAL A 508 8.83 15.33 -18.26
C VAL A 508 7.55 16.12 -18.56
N PRO A 509 6.55 15.51 -19.22
CA PRO A 509 5.30 16.20 -19.53
C PRO A 509 4.65 16.76 -18.27
N LYS A 510 4.14 18.00 -18.35
CA LYS A 510 3.45 18.72 -17.25
C LYS A 510 4.30 19.13 -16.05
N ALA A 511 5.52 18.62 -15.90
CA ALA A 511 6.35 18.91 -14.72
C ALA A 511 6.59 20.42 -14.54
N LEU A 512 6.97 21.12 -15.60
CA LEU A 512 7.21 22.57 -15.54
C LEU A 512 5.93 23.37 -15.27
N ASP A 513 4.79 22.96 -15.83
CA ASP A 513 3.50 23.62 -15.60
C ASP A 513 3.06 23.45 -14.15
N GLU A 514 3.24 22.25 -13.58
CA GLU A 514 2.95 21.98 -12.17
C GLU A 514 3.87 22.76 -11.23
N LEU A 515 5.18 22.77 -11.51
CA LEU A 515 6.18 23.48 -10.70
C LEU A 515 5.94 25.00 -10.70
N LYS A 516 5.68 25.59 -11.87
CA LYS A 516 5.38 27.03 -12.01
C LYS A 516 4.02 27.39 -11.44
N GLY A 517 3.03 26.52 -11.60
CA GLY A 517 1.67 26.74 -11.14
C GLY A 517 1.50 26.67 -9.61
N ARG A 518 2.44 26.03 -8.88
CA ARG A 518 2.33 25.83 -7.43
C ARG A 518 3.65 26.11 -6.70
N PRO A 519 3.78 27.26 -6.00
CA PRO A 519 5.00 27.61 -5.26
C PRO A 519 5.42 26.66 -4.13
N GLU A 520 4.58 25.70 -3.75
CA GLU A 520 4.72 24.85 -2.56
C GLU A 520 5.35 23.48 -2.85
N TRP A 521 5.77 23.15 -4.07
CA TRP A 521 6.38 21.84 -4.38
C TRP A 521 7.65 21.57 -3.55
N CYS A 522 8.46 22.59 -3.29
CA CYS A 522 9.63 22.46 -2.40
C CYS A 522 9.20 22.10 -0.97
N LEU A 523 8.12 22.70 -0.45
CA LEU A 523 7.52 22.37 0.83
C LEU A 523 7.01 20.92 0.83
N ASP A 524 6.18 20.56 -0.15
CA ASP A 524 5.52 19.26 -0.24
C ASP A 524 6.52 18.11 -0.22
N LEU A 525 7.57 18.19 -1.04
CA LEU A 525 8.57 17.12 -1.15
C LEU A 525 9.45 17.01 0.10
N ASN A 526 9.85 18.13 0.70
CA ASN A 526 10.60 18.08 1.97
C ASN A 526 9.71 17.60 3.12
N PHE A 527 8.42 17.91 3.12
CA PHE A 527 7.45 17.35 4.05
C PHE A 527 7.36 15.83 3.91
N GLN A 528 7.16 15.32 2.69
CA GLN A 528 7.11 13.87 2.45
C GLN A 528 8.39 13.17 2.88
N TYR A 529 9.56 13.73 2.51
CA TYR A 529 10.85 13.18 2.91
C TYR A 529 11.02 13.13 4.44
N GLU A 530 10.80 14.24 5.15
CA GLU A 530 10.98 14.28 6.60
C GLU A 530 9.92 13.48 7.35
N LEU A 531 8.69 13.41 6.84
CA LEU A 531 7.65 12.56 7.40
C LEU A 531 8.09 11.08 7.36
N LEU A 532 8.63 10.61 6.23
CA LEU A 532 9.12 9.23 6.08
C LEU A 532 10.41 8.98 6.89
N ARG A 533 11.41 9.85 6.73
CA ARG A 533 12.75 9.70 7.33
C ARG A 533 12.75 9.93 8.83
N SER A 534 12.23 11.08 9.25
CA SER A 534 12.33 11.59 10.62
C SER A 534 11.07 11.31 11.41
N GLY A 535 9.88 11.43 10.80
CA GLY A 535 8.61 11.11 11.45
C GLY A 535 8.48 9.61 11.71
N TYR A 536 8.40 8.79 10.67
CA TYR A 536 8.21 7.34 10.78
C TYR A 536 9.50 6.56 11.05
N GLY A 537 10.67 7.22 11.00
CA GLY A 537 11.94 6.62 11.36
C GLY A 537 12.48 5.64 10.32
N MET A 538 12.14 5.80 9.03
CA MET A 538 12.67 4.95 7.97
C MET A 538 14.14 5.28 7.68
N PRO A 539 15.01 4.30 7.36
CA PRO A 539 16.38 4.56 6.89
C PRO A 539 16.41 5.33 5.56
N ILE A 540 17.46 6.13 5.33
CA ILE A 540 17.59 6.93 4.09
C ILE A 540 17.67 6.08 2.81
N ASP A 541 18.21 4.86 2.92
CA ASP A 541 18.32 3.92 1.80
C ASP A 541 17.13 2.95 1.74
N ARG A 542 16.04 3.22 2.49
CA ARG A 542 14.82 2.41 2.44
C ARG A 542 14.13 2.60 1.08
N GLU A 543 13.96 1.49 0.37
CA GLU A 543 13.13 1.43 -0.83
C GLU A 543 11.63 1.55 -0.46
N VAL A 544 10.93 2.39 -1.21
CA VAL A 544 9.49 2.62 -1.15
C VAL A 544 8.89 2.55 -2.56
N ARG A 545 7.59 2.32 -2.64
CA ARG A 545 6.86 2.18 -3.89
C ARG A 545 5.69 3.15 -3.94
N ILE A 546 5.51 3.80 -5.08
CA ILE A 546 4.30 4.57 -5.39
C ILE A 546 3.54 3.82 -6.48
N ALA A 547 2.22 3.82 -6.37
CA ALA A 547 1.37 3.28 -7.43
C ALA A 547 0.01 3.96 -7.36
N LYS A 548 -0.57 4.22 -8.54
CA LYS A 548 -1.98 4.59 -8.65
C LYS A 548 -2.87 3.35 -8.74
N LYS A 549 -2.36 2.30 -9.39
CA LYS A 549 -3.08 1.05 -9.61
C LYS A 549 -2.20 -0.17 -9.36
N ILE A 550 -2.81 -1.26 -8.90
CA ILE A 550 -2.23 -2.61 -8.96
C ILE A 550 -3.18 -3.48 -9.76
N ASN A 551 -2.67 -4.22 -10.76
CA ASN A 551 -3.48 -5.07 -11.64
C ASN A 551 -4.65 -4.32 -12.30
N ASN A 552 -4.41 -3.07 -12.70
CA ASN A 552 -5.41 -2.14 -13.26
C ASN A 552 -6.57 -1.78 -12.31
N ARG A 553 -6.38 -1.94 -10.99
CA ARG A 553 -7.33 -1.57 -9.93
C ARG A 553 -6.85 -0.36 -9.15
N GLU A 554 -7.74 0.60 -8.90
CA GLU A 554 -7.40 1.82 -8.15
C GLU A 554 -6.91 1.48 -6.73
N LEU A 555 -5.83 2.14 -6.32
CA LEU A 555 -5.37 2.05 -4.94
C LEU A 555 -6.06 3.09 -4.05
N GLY A 556 -6.35 2.67 -2.83
CA GLY A 556 -7.05 3.45 -1.83
C GLY A 556 -7.75 2.50 -0.86
N TRP A 557 -8.62 3.03 -0.01
CA TRP A 557 -9.32 2.24 1.00
C TRP A 557 -10.59 1.56 0.49
N CYS A 558 -11.14 1.97 -0.66
CA CYS A 558 -12.48 1.58 -1.11
C CYS A 558 -12.66 0.08 -1.30
N LEU A 559 -11.69 -0.62 -1.89
CA LEU A 559 -11.80 -2.07 -2.12
C LEU A 559 -11.82 -2.83 -0.79
N GLY A 560 -10.90 -2.51 0.12
CA GLY A 560 -10.83 -3.09 1.46
C GLY A 560 -12.11 -2.87 2.26
N ALA A 561 -12.74 -1.71 2.12
CA ALA A 561 -14.04 -1.40 2.75
C ALA A 561 -15.23 -2.10 2.06
N SER A 562 -15.07 -2.51 0.80
CA SER A 562 -16.13 -3.19 0.04
C SER A 562 -16.18 -4.69 0.27
N LEU A 563 -15.04 -5.33 0.58
CA LEU A 563 -14.96 -6.78 0.81
C LEU A 563 -15.91 -7.28 1.91
N PRO A 564 -16.03 -6.62 3.08
CA PRO A 564 -17.01 -7.00 4.08
C PRO A 564 -18.45 -6.98 3.58
N LEU A 565 -18.80 -6.11 2.62
CA LEU A 565 -20.16 -6.01 2.08
C LEU A 565 -20.61 -7.29 1.37
N LEU A 566 -19.67 -8.15 0.96
CA LEU A 566 -19.95 -9.39 0.26
C LEU A 566 -20.40 -10.53 1.19
N GLU A 567 -20.16 -10.40 2.49
CA GLU A 567 -20.49 -11.42 3.49
C GLU A 567 -21.98 -11.39 3.89
N ALA A 568 -22.46 -12.52 4.41
CA ALA A 568 -23.79 -12.59 5.00
C ALA A 568 -23.88 -11.69 6.25
N ASN A 569 -25.05 -11.08 6.49
CA ASN A 569 -25.31 -10.18 7.63
C ASN A 569 -24.51 -8.86 7.64
N SER A 570 -24.08 -8.40 6.47
CA SER A 570 -23.35 -7.13 6.30
C SER A 570 -24.23 -5.87 6.36
N GLY A 571 -25.43 -5.97 6.94
CA GLY A 571 -26.35 -4.84 7.11
C GLY A 571 -27.17 -4.49 5.88
N TRP A 572 -27.30 -5.38 4.90
CA TRP A 572 -28.15 -5.15 3.74
C TRP A 572 -28.84 -6.45 3.34
N GLN A 573 -29.94 -6.34 2.61
CA GLN A 573 -30.69 -7.47 2.06
C GLN A 573 -31.04 -7.22 0.59
N CYS A 574 -31.04 -8.27 -0.21
CA CYS A 574 -31.53 -8.22 -1.58
C CYS A 574 -32.98 -7.69 -1.60
N LYS A 575 -33.26 -6.71 -2.46
CA LYS A 575 -34.60 -6.13 -2.68
C LYS A 575 -35.53 -7.02 -3.52
N ILE A 576 -35.03 -8.15 -4.03
CA ILE A 576 -35.80 -9.11 -4.81
C ILE A 576 -36.93 -9.67 -3.96
N LYS A 577 -38.17 -9.30 -4.29
CA LYS A 577 -39.36 -9.99 -3.77
C LYS A 577 -39.37 -11.38 -4.40
N GLN A 578 -39.29 -12.44 -3.59
CA GLN A 578 -39.56 -13.79 -4.10
C GLN A 578 -40.94 -13.78 -4.77
N ILE A 579 -40.96 -14.05 -6.08
CA ILE A 579 -42.20 -14.39 -6.75
C ILE A 579 -42.59 -15.74 -6.16
N GLN A 580 -43.66 -15.74 -5.35
CA GLN A 580 -44.27 -16.94 -4.77
C GLN A 580 -44.74 -17.91 -5.85
#